data_AF-A0A7Y2NT53-F1
#
_entry.id   AF-A0A7Y2NT53-F1
#
_cell.length_a   1.000
_cell.length_b   1.000
_cell.length_c   1.000
_cell.angle_alpha   90.00
_cell.angle_beta   90.00
_cell.angle_gamma   90.00
#
_symmetry.space_group_name_H-M   'P 1'
#
loop_
_entity.id
_entity.type
_entity.pdbx_description
1 polymer ?
#
loop_
_entity_poly.entity_id
_entity_poly.type
_entity_poly.pdbx_seq_one_letter_code
_entity_poly.pdbx_strand_id
1 'polypeptide(L)'
;MTGSRATLHNIARQSIRMAAATTVFGVLAACGDETISGYADPDATYVLSELGGAAFPARATIAFPAKGKVTGSAPCNTFNATQSVPYPWVDIGPVAATRRACPDLDAERR
;
A
#
# COMPACT_ATOMS: atom_id res chain seq x y z
N MET A 1 -43.00 52.87 -51.59
CA MET A 1 -43.44 52.50 -50.23
C MET A 1 -43.99 51.09 -50.31
N THR A 2 -43.13 50.12 -50.08
CA THR A 2 -43.35 48.70 -50.43
C THR A 2 -43.64 47.96 -49.12
N GLY A 3 -44.82 47.35 -49.02
CA GLY A 3 -45.30 46.66 -47.83
C GLY A 3 -44.46 45.41 -47.52
N SER A 4 -43.84 45.40 -46.34
CA SER A 4 -43.08 44.27 -45.83
C SER A 4 -44.03 43.26 -45.19
N ARG A 5 -44.18 42.08 -45.81
CA ARG A 5 -44.86 40.92 -45.22
C ARG A 5 -43.97 40.33 -44.12
N ALA A 6 -44.38 40.48 -42.86
CA ALA A 6 -43.78 39.77 -41.75
C ALA A 6 -44.45 38.40 -41.59
N THR A 7 -43.75 37.32 -41.97
CA THR A 7 -44.16 35.95 -41.70
C THR A 7 -43.85 35.62 -40.25
N LEU A 8 -44.89 35.44 -39.42
CA LEU A 8 -44.76 34.92 -38.06
C LEU A 8 -44.32 33.44 -38.11
N HIS A 9 -43.10 33.15 -37.71
CA HIS A 9 -42.68 31.79 -37.36
C HIS A 9 -42.95 31.56 -35.87
N ASN A 10 -44.00 30.79 -35.58
CA ASN A 10 -44.33 30.30 -34.25
C ASN A 10 -43.35 29.17 -33.88
N ILE A 11 -42.14 29.52 -33.45
CA ILE A 11 -41.22 28.55 -32.86
C ILE A 11 -41.71 28.32 -31.43
N ALA A 12 -42.37 27.18 -31.26
CA ALA A 12 -42.87 26.69 -29.99
C ALA A 12 -41.81 26.87 -28.88
N ARG A 13 -42.26 27.37 -27.73
CA ARG A 13 -41.49 27.51 -26.50
C ARG A 13 -40.89 26.14 -26.13
N GLN A 14 -39.64 25.91 -26.50
CA GLN A 14 -38.94 24.69 -26.12
C GLN A 14 -38.44 24.89 -24.70
N SER A 15 -39.23 24.34 -23.78
CA SER A 15 -38.99 24.33 -22.34
C SER A 15 -37.63 23.72 -22.05
N ILE A 16 -36.73 24.56 -21.54
CA ILE A 16 -35.45 24.18 -20.95
C ILE A 16 -35.76 23.15 -19.86
N ARG A 17 -35.54 21.87 -20.16
CA ARG A 17 -35.36 20.83 -19.15
C ARG A 17 -33.86 20.68 -19.01
N MET A 18 -33.29 21.36 -18.00
CA MET A 18 -31.95 21.02 -17.49
C MET A 18 -31.98 19.53 -17.12
N ALA A 19 -31.51 18.68 -18.02
CA ALA A 19 -31.04 17.37 -17.63
C ALA A 19 -29.71 17.63 -16.90
N ALA A 20 -29.75 17.54 -15.57
CA ALA A 20 -28.58 17.65 -14.73
C ALA A 20 -27.49 16.73 -15.28
N ALA A 21 -26.37 17.33 -15.71
CA ALA A 21 -25.14 16.60 -15.96
C ALA A 21 -24.59 16.21 -14.58
N THR A 22 -25.11 15.10 -14.03
CA THR A 22 -24.58 14.52 -12.79
C THR A 22 -23.29 13.80 -13.16
N THR A 23 -22.20 14.55 -13.31
CA THR A 23 -20.85 14.01 -13.24
C THR A 23 -20.73 13.38 -11.85
N VAL A 24 -20.88 12.06 -11.77
CA VAL A 24 -20.52 11.30 -10.58
C VAL A 24 -19.00 11.40 -10.47
N PHE A 25 -18.54 12.42 -9.74
CA PHE A 25 -17.14 12.60 -9.40
C PHE A 25 -16.79 11.54 -8.35
N GLY A 26 -15.85 10.67 -8.70
CA GLY A 26 -15.57 9.43 -7.98
C GLY A 26 -14.96 9.60 -6.61
N VAL A 27 -15.18 8.60 -5.76
CA VAL A 27 -14.28 8.23 -4.67
C VAL A 27 -14.18 6.70 -4.65
N LEU A 28 -13.32 6.14 -5.50
CA LEU A 28 -12.78 4.80 -5.24
C LEU A 28 -11.65 4.97 -4.23
N ALA A 29 -11.98 5.12 -2.95
CA ALA A 29 -11.05 4.74 -1.91
C ALA A 29 -11.01 3.20 -1.93
N ALA A 30 -10.12 2.62 -2.74
CA ALA A 30 -9.81 1.22 -2.61
C ALA A 30 -9.21 1.03 -1.21
N CYS A 31 -9.93 0.34 -0.32
CA CYS A 31 -9.38 -0.13 0.95
C CYS A 31 -8.30 -1.20 0.65
N GLY A 32 -7.12 -0.75 0.24
CA GLY A 32 -5.97 -1.60 -0.03
C GLY A 32 -5.26 -2.01 1.26
N ASP A 33 -4.33 -2.97 1.13
CA ASP A 33 -3.31 -3.14 2.15
C ASP A 33 -2.30 -1.99 2.03
N GLU A 34 -2.42 -1.00 2.90
CA GLU A 34 -1.49 0.14 2.93
C GLU A 34 -0.19 -0.18 3.67
N THR A 35 -0.09 -1.34 4.32
CA THR A 35 1.15 -1.79 4.97
C THR A 35 2.16 -2.27 3.92
N ILE A 36 3.40 -2.53 4.34
CA ILE A 36 4.46 -2.97 3.42
C ILE A 36 4.11 -4.23 2.60
N SER A 37 3.29 -5.15 3.12
CA SER A 37 2.84 -6.34 2.39
C SER A 37 1.94 -6.03 1.18
N GLY A 38 1.34 -4.84 1.10
CA GLY A 38 0.62 -4.40 -0.09
C GLY A 38 1.54 -4.01 -1.25
N TYR A 39 2.84 -3.84 -0.98
CA TYR A 39 3.86 -3.42 -1.95
C TYR A 39 4.96 -4.46 -2.16
N ALA A 40 5.22 -5.29 -1.16
CA ALA A 40 6.15 -6.41 -1.25
C ALA A 40 5.51 -7.61 -1.96
N ASP A 41 6.33 -8.40 -2.66
CA ASP A 41 5.91 -9.73 -3.11
C ASP A 41 5.67 -10.63 -1.87
N PRO A 42 4.45 -11.19 -1.68
CA PRO A 42 4.12 -12.00 -0.50
C PRO A 42 4.90 -13.33 -0.43
N ASP A 43 5.41 -13.82 -1.56
CA ASP A 43 6.21 -15.04 -1.65
C ASP A 43 7.73 -14.76 -1.57
N ALA A 44 8.14 -13.49 -1.60
CA ALA A 44 9.54 -13.11 -1.51
C ALA A 44 10.09 -13.22 -0.08
N THR A 45 11.33 -13.67 0.00
CA THR A 45 12.15 -13.63 1.23
C THR A 45 13.33 -12.70 1.00
N TYR A 46 13.36 -11.60 1.75
CA TYR A 46 14.45 -10.62 1.71
C TYR A 46 15.59 -11.08 2.60
N VAL A 47 16.83 -10.92 2.13
CA VAL A 47 18.05 -11.30 2.87
C VAL A 47 18.76 -10.02 3.31
N LEU A 48 19.18 -9.97 4.56
CA LEU A 48 19.99 -8.87 5.09
C LEU A 48 21.39 -8.90 4.46
N SER A 49 21.75 -7.84 3.73
CA SER A 49 23.08 -7.69 3.13
C SER A 49 24.02 -6.86 4.00
N GLU A 50 23.52 -5.78 4.61
CA GLU A 50 24.31 -4.81 5.37
C GLU A 50 23.55 -4.36 6.62
N LEU A 51 24.29 -4.11 7.70
CA LEU A 51 23.77 -3.58 8.96
C LEU A 51 24.72 -2.48 9.46
N GLY A 52 24.19 -1.27 9.69
CA GLY A 52 25.00 -0.12 10.13
C GLY A 52 26.06 0.32 9.11
N GLY A 53 25.84 0.08 7.81
CA GLY A 53 26.80 0.43 6.74
C GLY A 53 27.96 -0.55 6.57
N ALA A 54 27.93 -1.71 7.25
CA ALA A 54 28.89 -2.79 7.07
C ALA A 54 28.20 -4.05 6.55
N ALA A 55 28.90 -4.85 5.75
CA ALA A 55 28.42 -6.15 5.31
C ALA A 55 28.05 -7.02 6.52
N PHE A 56 26.88 -7.67 6.44
CA PHE A 56 26.41 -8.60 7.47
C PHE A 56 26.82 -10.03 7.08
N PRO A 57 27.84 -10.63 7.72
CA PRO A 57 28.43 -11.89 7.26
C PRO A 57 27.57 -13.12 7.59
N ALA A 58 26.65 -13.01 8.55
CA ALA A 58 25.71 -14.06 8.89
C ALA A 58 24.45 -13.98 7.99
N ARG A 59 23.59 -14.99 8.04
CA ARG A 59 22.34 -14.99 7.28
C ARG A 59 21.17 -14.57 8.18
N ALA A 60 20.49 -13.50 7.79
CA ALA A 60 19.20 -13.13 8.34
C ALA A 60 18.20 -12.84 7.20
N THR A 61 16.93 -13.14 7.43
CA THR A 61 15.85 -12.95 6.45
C THR A 61 14.61 -12.34 7.07
N ILE A 62 13.83 -11.66 6.23
CA ILE A 62 12.52 -11.08 6.56
C ILE A 62 11.56 -11.27 5.39
N ALA A 63 10.28 -11.47 5.68
CA ALA A 63 9.20 -11.60 4.70
C ALA A 63 7.92 -10.93 5.23
N PHE A 64 7.05 -10.54 4.29
CA PHE A 64 5.79 -9.84 4.54
C PHE A 64 4.62 -10.61 3.92
N PRO A 65 4.28 -11.81 4.44
CA PRO A 65 3.40 -12.76 3.75
C PRO A 65 1.92 -12.35 3.75
N ALA A 66 1.52 -11.38 4.57
CA ALA A 66 0.16 -10.90 4.67
C ALA A 66 0.11 -9.54 5.36
N LYS A 67 -1.01 -8.82 5.17
CA LYS A 67 -1.33 -7.57 5.86
C LYS A 67 -1.02 -7.64 7.35
N GLY A 68 -0.18 -6.72 7.81
CA GLY A 68 0.14 -6.63 9.23
C GLY A 68 1.17 -7.63 9.74
N LYS A 69 1.62 -8.59 8.92
CA LYS A 69 2.40 -9.75 9.37
C LYS A 69 3.84 -9.69 8.90
N VAL A 70 4.76 -9.85 9.85
CA VAL A 70 6.19 -9.99 9.60
C VAL A 70 6.65 -11.35 10.10
N THR A 71 7.43 -12.03 9.28
CA THR A 71 8.12 -13.27 9.67
C THR A 71 9.57 -13.20 9.24
N GLY A 72 10.47 -13.80 9.99
CA GLY A 72 11.87 -13.84 9.62
C GLY A 72 12.68 -14.87 10.37
N SER A 73 13.92 -15.02 9.90
CA SER A 73 14.94 -15.84 10.55
C SER A 73 16.14 -14.96 10.81
N ALA A 74 16.54 -14.85 12.08
CA ALA A 74 17.85 -14.36 12.45
C ALA A 74 18.87 -15.52 12.35
N PRO A 75 20.18 -15.27 12.51
CA PRO A 75 21.20 -16.31 12.39
C PRO A 75 20.98 -17.54 13.27
N CYS A 76 20.38 -17.39 14.45
CA CYS A 76 20.08 -18.49 15.36
C CYS A 76 18.58 -18.80 15.41
N ASN A 77 17.77 -17.80 15.67
CA ASN A 77 16.36 -17.86 16.07
C ASN A 77 15.44 -17.45 14.92
N THR A 78 14.20 -17.95 14.95
CA THR A 78 13.14 -17.39 14.11
C THR A 78 12.36 -16.34 14.89
N PHE A 79 11.78 -15.39 14.18
CA PHE A 79 10.99 -14.32 14.77
C PHE A 79 9.74 -14.01 13.96
N ASN A 80 8.76 -13.42 14.64
CA ASN A 80 7.59 -12.79 14.05
C ASN A 80 7.30 -11.46 14.73
N ALA A 81 6.63 -10.57 14.01
CA ALA A 81 6.23 -9.27 14.49
C ALA A 81 5.05 -8.75 13.67
N THR A 82 4.60 -7.53 13.99
CA THR A 82 3.60 -6.81 13.22
C THR A 82 4.21 -5.59 12.52
N GLN A 83 3.70 -5.23 11.34
CA GLN A 83 3.98 -3.94 10.68
C GLN A 83 2.61 -3.38 10.29
N SER A 84 2.17 -2.31 10.94
CA SER A 84 0.82 -1.77 10.75
C SER A 84 0.78 -0.33 10.25
N VAL A 85 1.93 0.31 10.05
CA VAL A 85 2.01 1.68 9.55
C VAL A 85 1.97 1.69 8.02
N PRO A 86 1.35 2.72 7.42
CA PRO A 86 1.27 2.78 5.97
C PRO A 86 2.67 2.96 5.35
N TYR A 87 2.88 2.37 4.18
CA TYR A 87 4.07 2.65 3.36
C TYR A 87 4.12 4.16 3.00
N PRO A 88 5.29 4.82 2.93
CA PRO A 88 6.64 4.27 3.05
C PRO A 88 7.17 4.16 4.48
N TRP A 89 6.35 4.46 5.49
CA TRP A 89 6.77 4.27 6.88
C TRP A 89 6.87 2.78 7.19
N VAL A 90 7.89 2.43 7.97
CA VAL A 90 8.10 1.06 8.45
C VAL A 90 8.29 1.14 9.96
N ASP A 91 7.37 0.52 10.68
CA ASP A 91 7.42 0.37 12.13
C ASP A 91 7.15 -1.10 12.43
N ILE A 92 8.15 -1.76 13.01
CA ILE A 92 8.07 -3.17 13.40
C ILE A 92 7.69 -3.18 14.87
N GLY A 93 6.50 -3.71 15.16
CA GLY A 93 5.98 -3.85 16.51
C GLY A 93 6.80 -4.83 17.36
N PRO A 94 6.31 -5.19 18.55
CA PRO A 94 7.00 -6.10 19.45
C PRO A 94 7.39 -7.42 18.75
N VAL A 95 8.66 -7.77 18.86
CA VAL A 95 9.22 -8.97 18.22
C VAL A 95 9.11 -10.17 19.16
N ALA A 96 8.43 -11.22 18.71
CA ALA A 96 8.44 -12.52 19.36
C ALA A 96 9.46 -13.42 18.65
N ALA A 97 10.46 -13.90 19.39
CA ALA A 97 11.52 -14.75 18.86
C ALA A 97 11.66 -16.04 19.67
N THR A 98 12.15 -17.09 19.01
CA THR A 98 12.58 -18.31 19.71
C THR A 98 13.80 -18.03 20.59
N ARG A 99 14.14 -18.98 21.47
CA ARG A 99 15.33 -18.91 22.33
C ARG A 99 16.11 -20.22 22.30
N ARG A 100 16.79 -20.47 21.18
CA ARG A 100 17.64 -21.66 21.05
C ARG A 100 19.11 -21.33 21.28
N ALA A 101 19.85 -22.34 21.71
CA ALA A 101 21.30 -22.30 21.72
C ALA A 101 21.83 -22.72 20.34
N CYS A 102 22.71 -21.91 19.77
CA CYS A 102 23.46 -22.25 18.56
C CYS A 102 24.77 -21.44 18.50
N PRO A 103 25.75 -21.85 17.67
CA PRO A 103 27.02 -21.13 17.53
C PRO A 103 26.86 -19.66 17.07
N ASP A 104 25.81 -19.37 16.30
CA ASP A 104 25.60 -18.05 15.69
C ASP A 104 24.79 -17.08 16.55
N LEU A 105 24.51 -17.42 17.82
CA LEU A 105 23.70 -16.60 18.73
C LEU A 105 24.30 -15.19 18.95
N ASP A 106 25.62 -15.06 18.93
CA ASP A 106 26.31 -13.78 19.09
C ASP A 106 26.04 -12.81 17.93
N ALA A 107 25.69 -13.31 16.74
CA ALA A 107 25.37 -12.47 15.59
C ALA A 107 24.01 -11.75 15.73
N GLU A 108 23.14 -12.19 16.65
CA GLU A 108 21.82 -11.58 16.89
C GLU A 108 21.83 -10.35 17.81
N ARG A 109 22.96 -10.09 18.49
CA ARG A 109 23.10 -8.97 19.44
C ARG A 109 23.88 -7.79 18.87
N ARG A 110 24.13 -7.77 17.56
CA ARG A 110 24.81 -6.70 16.85
C ARG A 110 23.82 -5.65 16.37
#